data_AF-A0A3D5ZQS3-F1
#
_entry.id   AF-A0A3D5ZQS3-F1
#
_cell.length_a   1.000
_cell.length_b   1.000
_cell.length_c   1.000
_cell.angle_alpha   90.00
_cell.angle_beta   90.00
_cell.angle_gamma   90.00
#
_symmetry.space_group_name_H-M   'P 1'
#
loop_
_entity.id
_entity.type
_entity.pdbx_description
1 polymer ?
#
loop_
_entity_poly.entity_id
_entity_poly.type
_entity_poly.pdbx_seq_one_letter_code
_entity_poly.pdbx_strand_id
1 'polypeptide(L)' 'MSTYMAKAENVERKWYIVDATDVPLGRLASQVAAVLRGKNKP' A
#
# COMPACT_ATOMS: atom_id res chain seq x y z
N MET A 1 -16.61 11.55 19.29
CA MET A 1 -16.05 10.27 18.80
C MET A 1 -14.61 10.57 18.41
N SER A 2 -13.63 9.92 19.02
CA SER A 2 -12.20 10.16 18.76
C SER A 2 -11.77 9.40 17.50
N THR A 3 -11.27 10.13 16.50
CA THR A 3 -10.72 9.54 15.27
C THR A 3 -9.49 8.69 15.62
N TYR A 4 -9.46 7.45 15.15
CA TYR A 4 -8.30 6.59 15.30
C TYR A 4 -7.11 7.16 14.52
N MET A 5 -6.02 7.44 15.21
CA MET A 5 -4.73 7.76 14.61
C MET A 5 -3.81 6.57 14.78
N ALA A 6 -3.42 5.94 13.68
CA ALA A 6 -2.47 4.83 13.70
C ALA A 6 -1.12 5.32 14.24
N LYS A 7 -0.65 4.72 15.35
CA LYS A 7 0.68 4.96 15.90
C LYS A 7 1.72 4.18 15.10
N ALA A 8 2.90 4.76 14.90
CA ALA A 8 3.97 4.17 14.10
C ALA A 8 4.39 2.76 14.58
N GLU A 9 4.29 2.50 15.89
CA GLU A 9 4.63 1.22 16.51
C GLU A 9 3.66 0.08 16.16
N ASN A 10 2.41 0.38 15.85
CA ASN A 10 1.39 -0.62 15.49
C ASN A 10 1.30 -0.83 13.97
N VAL A 11 2.22 -0.27 13.18
CA VAL A 11 2.19 -0.40 11.71
C VAL A 11 2.85 -1.71 11.30
N GLU A 12 2.03 -2.74 11.11
CA GLU A 12 2.49 -3.99 10.47
C GLU A 12 2.77 -3.75 8.98
N ARG A 13 4.02 -3.95 8.55
CA ARG A 13 4.44 -3.86 7.14
C ARG A 13 4.64 -5.28 6.60
N LYS A 14 3.86 -5.63 5.57
CA LYS A 14 3.99 -6.90 4.85
C LYS A 14 4.82 -6.67 3.58
N TRP A 15 5.67 -7.64 3.27
CA TRP A 15 6.41 -7.66 2.01
C TRP A 15 5.55 -8.24 0.90
N TYR A 16 5.69 -7.69 -0.30
CA TYR A 16 4.98 -8.12 -1.49
C TYR A 16 5.98 -8.29 -2.62
N ILE A 17 5.74 -9.29 -3.47
CA ILE A 17 6.43 -9.48 -4.74
C ILE A 17 5.43 -9.14 -5.83
N VAL A 18 5.85 -8.33 -6.80
CA VAL A 18 4.98 -7.86 -7.89
C VAL A 18 5.56 -8.33 -9.21
N ASP A 19 4.80 -9.14 -9.93
CA ASP A 19 5.07 -9.48 -11.32
C ASP A 19 4.54 -8.35 -12.23
N ALA A 20 5.40 -7.87 -13.12
CA ALA A 20 5.11 -6.75 -14.02
C ALA A 20 4.88 -7.19 -15.47
N THR A 21 4.92 -8.50 -15.75
CA THR A 21 4.79 -9.05 -17.11
C THR A 21 3.45 -8.66 -17.73
N ASP A 22 3.47 -8.14 -18.96
CA ASP A 22 2.31 -7.65 -19.72
C ASP A 22 1.44 -6.57 -19.04
N VAL A 23 1.96 -5.89 -18.01
CA VAL A 23 1.26 -4.78 -17.34
C VAL A 23 1.78 -3.43 -17.81
N PRO A 24 0.92 -2.51 -18.27
CA PRO A 24 1.33 -1.14 -18.58
C PRO A 24 1.93 -0.44 -17.35
N LEU A 25 3.13 0.14 -17.50
CA LEU A 25 3.90 0.76 -16.43
C LEU A 25 3.07 1.71 -15.54
N GLY A 26 2.25 2.58 -16.16
CA GLY A 26 1.44 3.55 -15.41
C GLY A 26 0.39 2.91 -14.50
N ARG A 27 -0.16 1.76 -14.90
CA ARG A 27 -1.14 1.01 -14.10
C ARG A 27 -0.45 0.27 -12.95
N LEU A 28 0.71 -0.32 -13.21
CA LEU A 28 1.54 -0.95 -12.18
C LEU A 28 1.95 0.07 -11.11
N ALA A 29 2.55 1.19 -11.54
CA ALA A 29 3.06 2.23 -10.65
C ALA A 29 1.95 2.81 -9.75
N SER A 30 0.77 3.05 -10.31
CA SER A 30 -0.37 3.59 -9.54
C SER A 30 -0.83 2.63 -8.44
N GLN A 31 -0.89 1.32 -8.72
CA GLN A 31 -1.28 0.31 -7.73
C GLN A 31 -0.23 0.15 -6.64
N VAL A 32 1.06 0.04 -7.01
CA VAL A 32 2.16 -0.04 -6.04
C VAL A 32 2.17 1.20 -5.13
N ALA A 33 1.97 2.39 -5.68
CA ALA A 33 1.88 3.63 -4.90
C ALA A 33 0.67 3.67 -3.93
N ALA A 34 -0.43 2.99 -4.23
CA ALA A 34 -1.57 2.88 -3.31
C ALA A 34 -1.24 1.95 -2.13
N VAL A 35 -0.59 0.82 -2.41
CA VAL A 35 -0.15 -0.15 -1.40
C VAL A 35 0.89 0.45 -0.46
N LEU A 36 1.91 1.12 -1.01
CA LEU A 36 2.98 1.77 -0.21
C LEU A 36 2.44 2.89 0.68
N ARG A 37 1.47 3.66 0.19
CA ARG A 37 0.77 4.67 1.00
C ARG A 37 -0.12 4.08 2.08
N GLY A 38 -0.37 2.77 2.06
CA GLY A 38 -1.25 2.11 3.02
C GLY A 38 -2.72 2.47 2.82
N LYS A 39 -3.14 2.96 1.64
CA LYS A 39 -4.55 3.29 1.36
C LYS A 39 -5.48 2.07 1.39
N ASN A 40 -4.90 0.87 1.34
CA ASN A 40 -5.63 -0.40 1.46
C ASN A 40 -5.70 -0.90 2.91
N LYS A 41 -5.18 -0.16 3.89
CA LYS A 41 -5.31 -0.46 5.32
C LYS A 41 -6.46 0.36 5.90
N PRO A 42 -7.37 -0.26 6.68
CA PRO A 42 -8.47 0.45 7.34
C PRO A 42 -7.98 1.40 8.43
#